data_AF-A0A836D6H6-F1
#
_entry.id   AF-A0A836D6H6-F1
#
_cell.length_a   1.000
_cell.length_b   1.000
_cell.length_c   1.000
_cell.angle_alpha   90.00
_cell.angle_beta   90.00
_cell.angle_gamma   90.00
#
_symmetry.space_group_name_H-M   'P 1'
#
loop_
_entity.id
_entity.type
_entity.pdbx_description
1 polymer ?
#
loop_
_entity_poly.entity_id
_entity_poly.type
_entity_poly.pdbx_seq_one_letter_code
_entity_poly.pdbx_strand_id
1 'polypeptide(L)'
;MAEAITYADLRFVKAPLKKSNSSRLGHDPEADEDGELTYENVPPGTGGPSSLASSGLRDKAGAQSEQPTAAWSPVTSPAAGRILWCHAACMRYLVLGLLLICLLCGVAATCLGVRYLQVSRQLQQMNRVLEATNSSLRQQLSQKITQLGQREEDLQGSRMKLAQSQETLQVEQKAGQATRQQLQVCQSDGEKTKEALRNKETEMMNLEQRLNSMRERLQSFFRCSSPGTQQQDPVPFSPNL
;
A
#
# COMPACT_ATOMS: atom_id res chain seq x y z
N MET A 1 -30.59 -14.56 -3.43
CA MET A 1 -31.26 -13.31 -3.01
C MET A 1 -30.16 -12.31 -2.69
N ALA A 2 -30.14 -11.20 -3.44
CA ALA A 2 -29.55 -9.86 -3.18
C ALA A 2 -28.04 -9.79 -2.80
N GLU A 3 -27.19 -8.89 -3.31
CA GLU A 3 -27.41 -7.52 -3.80
C GLU A 3 -26.36 -7.16 -4.86
N ALA A 4 -26.79 -6.40 -5.88
CA ALA A 4 -25.90 -5.73 -6.82
C ALA A 4 -25.45 -4.41 -6.20
N ILE A 5 -24.15 -4.24 -6.02
CA ILE A 5 -23.57 -2.99 -5.49
C ILE A 5 -23.51 -1.97 -6.63
N THR A 6 -24.48 -1.06 -6.65
CA THR A 6 -24.49 0.09 -7.56
C THR A 6 -23.60 1.19 -6.98
N TYR A 7 -22.44 1.41 -7.59
CA TYR A 7 -21.57 2.54 -7.25
C TYR A 7 -22.24 3.86 -7.66
N ALA A 8 -22.35 4.79 -6.71
CA ALA A 8 -22.82 6.14 -6.98
C ALA A 8 -21.76 6.93 -7.76
N ASP A 9 -22.22 7.67 -8.77
CA ASP A 9 -21.46 8.62 -9.58
C ASP A 9 -21.22 9.91 -8.75
N LEU A 10 -20.00 10.08 -8.23
CA LEU A 10 -19.60 11.26 -7.46
C LEU A 10 -19.35 12.45 -8.38
N ARG A 11 -20.43 13.17 -8.69
CA ARG A 11 -20.38 14.43 -9.43
C ARG A 11 -19.91 15.52 -8.48
N PHE A 12 -18.70 16.03 -8.68
CA PHE A 12 -18.23 17.23 -8.00
C PHE A 12 -19.01 18.45 -8.51
N VAL A 13 -20.11 18.78 -7.84
CA VAL A 13 -20.79 20.06 -8.08
C VAL A 13 -19.87 21.17 -7.58
N LYS A 14 -19.41 21.96 -8.54
CA LYS A 14 -18.56 23.13 -8.40
C LYS A 14 -19.21 24.13 -7.43
N ALA A 15 -18.67 24.23 -6.22
CA ALA A 15 -19.07 25.29 -5.29
C ALA A 15 -18.69 26.66 -5.88
N PRO A 16 -19.53 27.71 -5.77
CA PRO A 16 -19.18 29.02 -6.25
C PRO A 16 -18.20 29.67 -5.25
N LEU A 17 -16.89 29.61 -5.55
CA LEU A 17 -15.93 30.45 -4.86
C LEU A 17 -16.17 31.91 -5.26
N LYS A 18 -16.77 32.65 -4.33
CA LYS A 18 -16.82 34.11 -4.36
C LYS A 18 -15.40 34.67 -4.33
N LYS A 19 -15.04 35.34 -5.42
CA LYS A 19 -14.32 36.64 -5.49
C LYS A 19 -13.14 36.81 -4.52
N SER A 20 -11.94 36.64 -5.05
CA SER A 20 -10.81 37.51 -4.70
C SER A 20 -9.98 37.72 -5.97
N ASN A 21 -9.93 38.96 -6.42
CA ASN A 21 -9.10 39.40 -7.53
C ASN A 21 -7.72 39.69 -6.95
N SER A 22 -6.66 39.09 -7.47
CA SER A 22 -5.37 39.78 -7.51
C SER A 22 -4.49 39.27 -8.64
N SER A 23 -3.96 40.25 -9.35
CA SER A 23 -3.26 40.25 -10.62
C SER A 23 -1.80 39.81 -10.53
N ARG A 24 -1.38 38.94 -11.46
CA ARG A 24 -0.07 38.94 -12.15
C ARG A 24 -0.10 37.74 -13.11
N LEU A 25 -0.49 37.92 -14.37
CA LEU A 25 0.36 38.28 -15.50
C LEU A 25 1.73 37.56 -15.51
N GLY A 26 1.74 36.44 -16.23
CA GLY A 26 2.80 36.03 -17.17
C GLY A 26 4.17 35.66 -16.62
N HIS A 27 4.46 34.35 -16.56
CA HIS A 27 5.63 33.77 -17.22
C HIS A 27 5.45 32.25 -17.35
N ASP A 28 5.71 31.74 -18.55
CA ASP A 28 5.83 30.32 -18.90
C ASP A 28 7.30 29.86 -18.66
N PRO A 29 7.75 28.65 -19.05
CA PRO A 29 8.01 27.48 -18.22
C PRO A 29 9.53 27.16 -18.09
N GLU A 30 9.84 26.04 -17.41
CA GLU A 30 11.14 25.31 -17.41
C GLU A 30 12.33 25.93 -16.63
N ALA A 31 12.72 25.26 -15.53
CA ALA A 31 14.09 25.04 -15.04
C ALA A 31 13.98 24.35 -13.66
N ASP A 32 14.02 23.03 -13.61
CA ASP A 32 15.23 22.21 -13.41
C ASP A 32 15.86 22.40 -12.01
N GLU A 33 15.66 21.36 -11.19
CA GLU A 33 16.60 20.76 -10.23
C GLU A 33 17.73 21.63 -9.67
N ASP A 34 17.67 21.96 -8.38
CA ASP A 34 18.83 21.80 -7.49
C ASP A 34 18.36 21.69 -6.02
N GLY A 35 18.17 20.44 -5.60
CA GLY A 35 17.97 20.08 -4.21
C GLY A 35 19.32 19.78 -3.54
N GLU A 36 19.90 20.77 -2.87
CA GLU A 36 20.96 20.52 -1.87
C GLU A 36 20.67 21.29 -0.58
N LEU A 37 19.78 20.73 0.25
CA LEU A 37 19.66 21.11 1.66
C LEU A 37 20.46 20.12 2.51
N THR A 38 21.78 20.17 2.38
CA THR A 38 22.71 19.54 3.33
C THR A 38 22.71 20.37 4.61
N TYR A 39 21.83 20.02 5.56
CA TYR A 39 21.83 20.64 6.88
C TYR A 39 22.90 19.97 7.76
N GLU A 40 24.10 20.55 7.77
CA GLU A 40 25.17 20.16 8.67
C GLU A 40 24.89 20.70 10.08
N ASN A 41 24.55 19.81 11.02
CA ASN A 41 24.49 20.12 12.44
C ASN A 41 25.78 19.61 13.10
N VAL A 42 26.76 20.50 13.32
CA VAL A 42 27.95 20.19 14.12
C VAL A 42 27.60 20.34 15.61
N PRO A 43 27.97 19.41 16.51
CA PRO A 43 27.68 19.53 17.94
C PRO A 43 28.55 20.60 18.61
N PRO A 44 28.08 21.27 19.69
CA PRO A 44 28.92 22.17 20.46
C PRO A 44 29.93 21.36 21.29
N GLY A 45 31.20 21.46 20.93
CA GLY A 45 32.31 20.86 21.68
C GLY A 45 32.43 21.48 23.08
N THR A 46 32.24 20.64 24.09
CA THR A 46 32.63 20.90 25.48
C THR A 46 34.03 20.35 25.69
N GLY A 47 34.97 21.22 26.08
CA GLY A 47 36.32 20.83 26.51
C GLY A 47 37.24 22.03 26.65
N GLY A 48 37.21 22.71 27.80
CA GLY A 48 38.22 23.72 28.17
C GLY A 48 39.53 23.08 28.67
N PRO A 49 40.37 23.77 29.46
CA PRO A 49 40.65 25.21 29.53
C PRO A 49 42.13 25.49 29.17
N SER A 50 42.50 26.71 28.76
CA SER A 50 43.90 27.15 28.84
C SER A 50 44.04 28.67 28.90
N SER A 51 44.72 29.09 29.96
CA SER A 51 45.54 30.28 30.11
C SER A 51 44.89 31.66 30.02
N LEU A 52 44.45 32.11 31.19
CA LEU A 52 45.05 33.26 31.90
C LEU A 52 46.04 34.11 31.10
N ALA A 53 45.66 35.35 30.82
CA ALA A 53 46.58 36.49 30.86
C ALA A 53 45.78 37.77 31.15
N SER A 54 45.69 38.10 32.44
CA SER A 54 45.42 39.46 32.90
C SER A 54 46.53 39.84 33.86
N SER A 55 46.85 41.13 33.79
CA SER A 55 47.46 41.92 34.87
C SER A 55 48.97 41.83 35.01
N GLY A 56 49.60 42.94 34.63
CA GLY A 56 50.99 43.24 34.94
C GLY A 56 51.21 43.29 36.45
N LEU A 57 52.19 42.50 36.89
CA LEU A 57 52.71 42.51 38.24
C LEU A 57 54.21 42.80 38.20
N ARG A 58 54.50 44.03 38.59
CA ARG A 58 55.69 44.59 39.24
C ARG A 58 56.65 43.57 39.91
N ASP A 59 57.95 43.76 39.66
CA ASP A 59 59.07 43.48 40.57
C ASP A 59 60.11 44.63 40.47
N LYS A 60 60.40 45.38 41.56
CA LYS A 60 61.57 45.31 42.48
C LYS A 60 62.89 45.72 41.79
N ALA A 61 63.82 46.50 42.34
CA ALA A 61 64.00 47.27 43.57
C ALA A 61 65.23 48.18 43.32
N GLY A 62 65.32 49.34 43.95
CA GLY A 62 66.49 50.22 43.88
C GLY A 62 66.42 51.29 44.95
N ALA A 63 67.43 51.32 45.80
CA ALA A 63 67.51 52.00 47.09
C ALA A 63 67.80 53.52 47.02
N GLN A 64 68.02 54.10 48.20
CA GLN A 64 68.42 55.47 48.60
C GLN A 64 67.23 56.26 49.18
N SER A 65 66.99 56.24 50.50
CA SER A 65 67.75 56.86 51.59
C SER A 65 67.85 58.38 51.48
N GLU A 66 66.86 59.09 52.01
CA GLU A 66 67.12 60.34 52.72
C GLU A 66 65.95 60.63 53.68
N GLN A 67 66.26 60.71 54.97
CA GLN A 67 65.43 61.33 55.99
C GLN A 67 66.21 62.54 56.47
N PRO A 68 65.56 63.68 56.71
CA PRO A 68 65.63 64.18 58.07
C PRO A 68 64.31 64.71 58.62
N THR A 69 64.06 64.30 59.86
CA THR A 69 63.67 65.21 60.95
C THR A 69 62.37 66.01 60.79
N ALA A 70 61.29 65.41 61.29
CA ALA A 70 60.35 66.15 62.11
C ALA A 70 59.91 65.24 63.25
N ALA A 71 59.99 65.74 64.47
CA ALA A 71 59.53 65.08 65.67
C ALA A 71 58.01 64.91 65.63
N TRP A 72 57.52 63.67 65.62
CA TRP A 72 56.11 63.36 65.84
C TRP A 72 56.05 62.48 67.08
N SER A 73 55.86 63.14 68.21
CA SER A 73 55.46 62.53 69.46
C SER A 73 54.18 61.70 69.25
N PRO A 74 54.03 60.54 69.94
CA PRO A 74 52.80 59.79 69.88
C PRO A 74 51.77 60.50 70.76
N VAL A 75 51.14 61.55 70.22
CA VAL A 75 49.89 62.03 70.80
C VAL A 75 48.83 61.01 70.39
N THR A 76 48.50 60.13 71.32
CA THR A 76 47.31 59.28 71.27
C THR A 76 46.09 60.19 71.17
N SER A 77 45.71 60.55 69.94
CA SER A 77 44.53 61.37 69.66
C SER A 77 43.29 60.47 69.62
N PRO A 78 42.25 60.73 70.42
CA PRO A 78 41.03 59.91 70.46
C PRO A 78 40.19 60.04 69.17
N ALA A 79 40.60 60.85 68.20
CA ALA A 79 39.91 61.06 66.93
C ALA A 79 40.17 59.98 65.88
N ALA A 80 41.30 59.25 65.94
CA ALA A 80 41.60 58.18 64.98
C ALA A 80 40.65 56.97 65.13
N GLY A 81 40.13 56.73 66.35
CA GLY A 81 39.12 55.71 66.61
C GLY A 81 37.76 56.00 65.97
N ARG A 82 37.40 57.28 65.75
CA ARG A 82 36.11 57.67 65.16
C ARG A 82 36.04 57.49 63.64
N ILE A 83 37.15 57.74 62.93
CA ILE A 83 37.23 57.52 61.48
C ILE A 83 37.22 56.01 61.16
N LEU A 84 37.90 55.21 61.99
CA LEU A 84 37.89 53.76 61.92
C LEU A 84 36.49 53.19 62.21
N TRP A 85 35.72 53.81 63.12
CA TRP A 85 34.35 53.40 63.46
C TRP A 85 33.36 53.72 62.33
N CYS A 86 33.53 54.86 61.65
CA CYS A 86 32.73 55.22 60.47
C CYS A 86 33.01 54.29 59.28
N HIS A 87 34.28 53.96 59.05
CA HIS A 87 34.67 52.99 58.03
C HIS A 87 34.15 51.58 58.34
N ALA A 88 34.21 51.14 59.60
CA ALA A 88 33.63 49.87 60.03
C ALA A 88 32.11 49.83 59.84
N ALA A 89 31.39 50.92 60.14
CA ALA A 89 29.96 51.03 59.90
C ALA A 89 29.62 51.01 58.39
N CYS A 90 30.36 51.76 57.57
CA CYS A 90 30.19 51.79 56.11
C CYS A 90 30.43 50.40 55.48
N MET A 91 31.52 49.73 55.86
CA MET A 91 31.81 48.36 55.41
C MET A 91 30.72 47.37 55.86
N ARG A 92 30.15 47.54 57.05
CA ARG A 92 29.00 46.73 57.49
C ARG A 92 27.78 46.93 56.59
N TYR A 93 27.44 48.16 56.23
CA TYR A 93 26.31 48.41 55.32
C TYR A 93 26.57 47.90 53.89
N LEU A 94 27.80 48.00 53.38
CA LEU A 94 28.18 47.44 52.08
C LEU A 94 28.07 45.90 52.08
N VAL A 95 28.57 45.24 53.13
CA VAL A 95 28.45 43.78 53.28
C VAL A 95 26.98 43.37 53.41
N LEU A 96 26.16 44.10 54.18
CA LEU A 96 24.73 43.83 54.31
C LEU A 96 23.98 44.04 52.98
N GLY A 97 24.32 45.06 52.20
CA GLY A 97 23.75 45.32 50.88
C GLY A 97 24.11 44.23 49.87
N LEU A 98 25.39 43.81 49.83
CA LEU A 98 25.83 42.69 49.00
C LEU A 98 25.15 41.38 49.39
N LEU A 99 24.98 41.12 50.70
CA LEU A 99 24.24 39.96 51.20
C LEU A 99 22.77 40.00 50.75
N LEU A 100 22.10 41.16 50.84
CA LEU A 100 20.73 41.34 50.36
C LEU A 100 20.61 41.09 48.85
N ILE A 101 21.50 41.68 48.04
CA ILE A 101 21.52 41.46 46.58
C ILE A 101 21.79 39.98 46.28
N CYS A 102 22.72 39.35 46.98
CA CYS A 102 23.04 37.93 46.83
C CYS A 102 21.83 37.04 47.15
N LEU A 103 21.12 37.32 48.24
CA LEU A 103 19.89 36.60 48.61
C LEU A 103 18.80 36.77 47.53
N LEU A 104 18.59 37.98 47.03
CA LEU A 104 17.63 38.24 45.95
C LEU A 104 17.99 37.50 44.65
N CYS A 105 19.27 37.50 44.26
CA CYS A 105 19.75 36.71 43.12
C CYS A 105 19.56 35.20 43.34
N GLY A 106 19.79 34.71 44.56
CA GLY A 106 19.55 33.31 44.91
C GLY A 106 18.07 32.92 44.77
N VAL A 107 17.15 33.78 45.24
CA VAL A 107 15.70 33.57 45.06
C VAL A 107 15.32 33.60 43.58
N ALA A 108 15.83 34.56 42.80
CA ALA A 108 15.56 34.61 41.37
C ALA A 108 16.09 33.37 40.63
N ALA A 109 17.31 32.93 40.93
CA ALA A 109 17.91 31.73 40.35
C ALA A 109 17.15 30.45 40.73
N THR A 110 16.70 30.33 41.99
CA THR A 110 15.89 29.18 42.42
C THR A 110 14.51 29.19 41.77
N CYS A 111 13.84 30.35 41.65
CA CYS A 111 12.58 30.48 40.92
C CYS A 111 12.72 30.10 39.44
N LEU A 112 13.77 30.57 38.77
CA LEU A 112 14.07 30.21 37.38
C LEU A 112 14.39 28.72 37.23
N GLY A 113 15.14 28.14 38.18
CA GLY A 113 15.45 26.71 38.21
C GLY A 113 14.19 25.84 38.32
N VAL A 114 13.22 26.22 39.17
CA VAL A 114 11.94 25.51 39.28
C VAL A 114 11.13 25.62 38.00
N ARG A 115 11.08 26.78 37.36
CA ARG A 115 10.39 26.97 36.07
C ARG A 115 11.04 26.16 34.95
N TYR A 116 12.37 26.14 34.89
CA TYR A 116 13.11 25.32 33.94
C TYR A 116 12.80 23.83 34.17
N LEU A 117 12.89 23.36 35.42
CA LEU A 117 12.61 21.96 35.76
C LEU A 117 11.16 21.57 35.40
N GLN A 118 10.20 22.46 35.59
CA GLN A 118 8.81 22.25 35.20
C GLN A 118 8.67 22.08 33.68
N VAL A 119 9.29 22.96 32.88
CA VAL A 119 9.27 22.88 31.41
C VAL A 119 10.03 21.65 30.92
N SER A 120 11.17 21.30 31.51
CA SER A 120 11.91 20.08 31.19
C SER A 120 11.08 18.82 31.43
N ARG A 121 10.29 18.77 32.50
CA ARG A 121 9.35 17.65 32.74
C ARG A 121 8.24 17.61 31.70
N GLN A 122 7.68 18.75 31.33
CA GLN A 122 6.65 18.82 30.29
C GLN A 122 7.19 18.35 28.93
N LEU A 123 8.40 18.79 28.56
CA LEU A 123 9.06 18.36 27.33
C LEU A 123 9.36 16.86 27.35
N GLN A 124 9.82 16.33 28.49
CA GLN A 124 10.08 14.91 28.66
C GLN A 124 8.80 14.06 28.53
N GLN A 125 7.68 14.54 29.06
CA GLN A 125 6.38 13.88 28.92
C GLN A 125 5.89 13.90 27.47
N MET A 126 5.99 15.06 26.78
CA MET A 126 5.66 15.17 25.36
C MET A 126 6.54 14.28 24.50
N ASN A 127 7.85 14.24 24.77
CA ASN A 127 8.76 13.39 24.02
C ASN A 127 8.41 11.91 24.18
N ARG A 128 8.04 11.46 25.39
CA ARG A 128 7.55 10.09 25.61
C ARG A 128 6.28 9.78 24.83
N VAL A 129 5.32 10.71 24.78
CA VAL A 129 4.09 10.52 24.00
C VAL A 129 4.39 10.50 22.51
N LEU A 130 5.27 11.37 22.03
CA LEU A 130 5.70 11.42 20.64
C LEU A 130 6.46 10.15 20.24
N GLU A 131 7.31 9.63 21.12
CA GLU A 131 8.04 8.37 20.93
C GLU A 131 7.09 7.16 20.93
N ALA A 132 6.12 7.12 21.83
CA ALA A 132 5.06 6.10 21.83
C ALA A 132 4.22 6.15 20.55
N THR A 133 3.88 7.36 20.08
CA THR A 133 3.13 7.55 18.83
C THR A 133 3.96 7.16 17.62
N ASN A 134 5.25 7.53 17.59
CA ASN A 134 6.16 7.20 16.52
C ASN A 134 6.40 5.69 16.42
N SER A 135 6.64 5.03 17.55
CA SER A 135 6.79 3.57 17.61
C SER A 135 5.50 2.86 17.21
N SER A 136 4.34 3.32 17.68
CA SER A 136 3.04 2.80 17.25
C SER A 136 2.82 2.96 15.75
N LEU A 137 3.15 4.12 15.18
CA LEU A 137 2.98 4.39 13.75
C LEU A 137 3.95 3.56 12.92
N ARG A 138 5.21 3.44 13.34
CA ARG A 138 6.20 2.55 12.71
C ARG A 138 5.73 1.11 12.73
N GLN A 139 5.21 0.64 13.86
CA GLN A 139 4.68 -0.72 13.98
C GLN A 139 3.48 -0.93 13.07
N GLN A 140 2.54 0.03 13.01
CA GLN A 140 1.40 -0.03 12.10
C GLN A 140 1.84 -0.06 10.63
N LEU A 141 2.85 0.74 10.28
CA LEU A 141 3.40 0.78 8.93
C LEU A 141 4.09 -0.54 8.56
N SER A 142 4.92 -1.09 9.45
CA SER A 142 5.53 -2.42 9.25
C SER A 142 4.46 -3.52 9.09
N GLN A 143 3.43 -3.53 9.94
CA GLN A 143 2.32 -4.47 9.82
C GLN A 143 1.58 -4.31 8.49
N LYS A 144 1.33 -3.08 8.05
CA LYS A 144 0.68 -2.80 6.76
C LYS A 144 1.55 -3.23 5.58
N ILE A 145 2.86 -3.00 5.63
CA ILE A 145 3.80 -3.48 4.60
C ILE A 145 3.75 -5.01 4.50
N THR A 146 3.84 -5.72 5.63
CA THR A 146 3.76 -7.19 5.63
C THR A 146 2.41 -7.68 5.12
N GLN A 147 1.31 -7.03 5.53
CA GLN A 147 -0.04 -7.39 5.10
C GLN A 147 -0.26 -7.14 3.60
N LEU A 148 0.33 -6.08 3.04
CA LEU A 148 0.30 -5.82 1.61
C LEU A 148 1.14 -6.83 0.83
N GLY A 149 2.34 -7.16 1.32
CA GLY A 149 3.19 -8.19 0.72
C GLY A 149 2.51 -9.55 0.64
N GLN A 150 1.88 -10.00 1.73
CA GLN A 150 1.09 -11.25 1.74
C GLN A 150 -0.05 -11.23 0.73
N ARG A 151 -0.79 -10.12 0.64
CA ARG A 151 -1.87 -10.00 -0.35
C ARG A 151 -1.35 -9.98 -1.78
N GLU A 152 -0.20 -9.39 -2.01
CA GLU A 152 0.44 -9.38 -3.33
C GLU A 152 0.85 -10.80 -3.74
N GLU A 153 1.46 -11.57 -2.83
CA GLU A 153 1.78 -12.98 -3.05
C GLU A 153 0.52 -13.82 -3.34
N ASP A 154 -0.57 -13.62 -2.58
CA ASP A 154 -1.85 -14.31 -2.78
C ASP A 154 -2.49 -13.96 -4.14
N LEU A 155 -2.45 -12.68 -4.53
CA LEU A 155 -2.94 -12.22 -5.83
C LEU A 155 -2.11 -12.81 -6.97
N GLN A 156 -0.80 -12.83 -6.83
CA GLN A 156 0.10 -13.43 -7.81
C GLN A 156 -0.14 -14.94 -7.93
N GLY A 157 -0.31 -15.64 -6.81
CA GLY A 157 -0.67 -17.06 -6.79
C GLY A 157 -2.03 -17.32 -7.44
N SER A 158 -3.02 -16.48 -7.18
CA SER A 158 -4.35 -16.57 -7.81
C SER A 158 -4.29 -16.31 -9.30
N ARG A 159 -3.49 -15.32 -9.75
CA ARG A 159 -3.28 -15.02 -11.17
C ARG A 159 -2.62 -16.19 -11.90
N MET A 160 -1.63 -16.84 -11.28
CA MET A 160 -0.99 -18.02 -11.87
C MET A 160 -1.97 -19.19 -12.00
N LYS A 161 -2.79 -19.46 -10.97
CA LYS A 161 -3.85 -20.49 -11.02
C LYS A 161 -4.88 -20.18 -12.11
N LEU A 162 -5.27 -18.91 -12.27
CA LEU A 162 -6.21 -18.51 -13.30
C LEU A 162 -5.63 -18.71 -14.71
N ALA A 163 -4.36 -18.35 -14.92
CA ALA A 163 -3.66 -18.60 -16.19
C ALA A 163 -3.59 -20.10 -16.51
N GLN A 164 -3.25 -20.93 -15.51
CA GLN A 164 -3.23 -22.39 -15.65
C GLN A 164 -4.62 -22.96 -15.98
N SER A 165 -5.66 -22.49 -15.30
CA SER A 165 -7.04 -22.89 -15.59
C SER A 165 -7.47 -22.47 -17.00
N GLN A 166 -7.06 -21.29 -17.45
CA GLN A 166 -7.34 -20.80 -18.79
C GLN A 166 -6.67 -21.65 -19.87
N GLU A 167 -5.42 -22.07 -19.65
CA GLU A 167 -4.71 -22.98 -20.55
C GLU A 167 -5.43 -24.34 -20.63
N THR A 168 -5.81 -24.89 -19.47
CA THR A 168 -6.53 -26.17 -19.39
C THR A 168 -7.86 -26.10 -20.15
N LEU A 169 -8.63 -25.03 -19.94
CA LEU A 169 -9.88 -24.80 -20.66
C LEU A 169 -9.66 -24.64 -22.16
N GLN A 170 -8.58 -23.99 -22.60
CA GLN A 170 -8.27 -23.86 -24.02
C GLN A 170 -7.95 -25.22 -24.66
N VAL A 171 -7.21 -26.08 -23.95
CA VAL A 171 -6.92 -27.45 -24.40
C VAL A 171 -8.22 -28.26 -24.47
N GLU A 172 -9.06 -28.21 -23.44
CA GLU A 172 -10.34 -28.90 -23.41
C GLU A 172 -11.29 -28.41 -24.52
N GLN A 173 -11.32 -27.10 -24.78
CA GLN A 173 -12.10 -26.52 -25.86
C GLN A 173 -11.65 -27.02 -27.24
N LYS A 174 -10.33 -27.07 -27.50
CA LYS A 174 -9.77 -27.61 -28.74
C LYS A 174 -10.11 -29.09 -28.90
N ALA A 175 -10.00 -29.87 -27.82
CA ALA A 175 -10.39 -31.27 -27.82
C ALA A 175 -11.88 -31.44 -28.13
N GLY A 176 -12.76 -30.67 -27.48
CA GLY A 176 -14.19 -30.68 -27.72
C GLY A 176 -14.56 -30.29 -29.17
N GLN A 177 -13.86 -29.33 -29.76
CA GLN A 177 -14.02 -28.98 -31.18
C GLN A 177 -13.60 -30.13 -32.11
N ALA A 178 -12.46 -30.76 -31.85
CA ALA A 178 -11.99 -31.90 -32.64
C ALA A 178 -12.98 -33.08 -32.58
N THR A 179 -13.47 -33.40 -31.39
CA THR A 179 -14.49 -34.45 -31.21
C THR A 179 -15.79 -34.08 -31.93
N ARG A 180 -16.22 -32.82 -31.90
CA ARG A 180 -17.42 -32.36 -32.62
C ARG A 180 -17.27 -32.49 -34.14
N GLN A 181 -16.10 -32.16 -34.68
CA GLN A 181 -15.80 -32.36 -36.10
C GLN A 181 -15.83 -33.86 -36.46
N GLN A 182 -15.22 -34.70 -35.64
CA GLN A 182 -15.24 -36.15 -35.84
C GLN A 182 -16.67 -36.72 -35.81
N LEU A 183 -17.50 -36.23 -34.89
CA LEU A 183 -18.92 -36.58 -34.80
C LEU A 183 -19.69 -36.17 -36.06
N GLN A 184 -19.41 -34.98 -36.60
CA GLN A 184 -20.04 -34.51 -37.84
C GLN A 184 -19.64 -35.38 -39.04
N VAL A 185 -18.37 -35.77 -39.14
CA VAL A 185 -17.90 -36.71 -40.17
C VAL A 185 -18.61 -38.06 -40.03
N CYS A 186 -18.63 -38.63 -38.83
CA CYS A 186 -19.30 -39.90 -38.55
C CYS A 186 -20.81 -39.85 -38.85
N GLN A 187 -21.46 -38.73 -38.55
CA GLN A 187 -22.88 -38.52 -38.88
C GLN A 187 -23.10 -38.49 -40.39
N SER A 188 -22.27 -37.76 -41.13
CA SER A 188 -22.38 -37.71 -42.60
C SER A 188 -22.11 -39.06 -43.26
N ASP A 189 -21.19 -39.85 -42.69
CA ASP A 189 -20.90 -41.21 -43.16
C ASP A 189 -22.05 -42.18 -42.85
N GLY A 190 -22.65 -42.05 -41.67
CA GLY A 190 -23.88 -42.75 -41.30
C GLY A 190 -25.05 -42.44 -42.24
N GLU A 191 -25.20 -41.19 -42.67
CA GLU A 191 -26.22 -40.81 -43.65
C GLU A 191 -25.94 -41.41 -45.03
N LYS A 192 -24.68 -41.35 -45.52
CA LYS A 192 -24.27 -41.96 -46.78
C LYS A 192 -24.48 -43.47 -46.81
N THR A 193 -24.10 -44.16 -45.74
CA THR A 193 -24.26 -45.61 -45.63
C THR A 193 -25.74 -45.99 -45.55
N LYS A 194 -26.57 -45.22 -44.84
CA LYS A 194 -28.02 -45.39 -44.81
C LYS A 194 -28.65 -45.21 -46.20
N GLU A 195 -28.22 -44.20 -46.96
CA GLU A 195 -28.69 -44.00 -48.33
C GLU A 195 -28.25 -45.14 -49.26
N ALA A 196 -27.00 -45.59 -49.15
CA ALA A 196 -26.48 -46.73 -49.90
C ALA A 196 -27.27 -48.02 -49.61
N LEU A 197 -27.61 -48.28 -48.34
CA LEU A 197 -28.46 -49.40 -47.94
C LEU A 197 -29.86 -49.31 -48.57
N ARG A 198 -30.47 -48.13 -48.58
CA ARG A 198 -31.79 -47.91 -49.19
C ARG A 198 -31.76 -48.17 -50.70
N ASN A 199 -30.71 -47.72 -51.38
CA ASN A 199 -30.52 -47.97 -52.81
C ASN A 199 -30.37 -49.48 -53.08
N LYS A 200 -29.59 -50.18 -52.27
CA LYS A 200 -29.44 -51.64 -52.36
C LYS A 200 -30.75 -52.38 -52.10
N GLU A 201 -31.55 -51.92 -51.15
CA GLU A 201 -32.88 -52.47 -50.89
C GLU A 201 -33.82 -52.28 -52.10
N THR A 202 -33.81 -51.10 -52.73
CA THR A 202 -34.59 -50.88 -53.97
C THR A 202 -34.11 -51.74 -55.14
N GLU A 203 -32.79 -51.95 -55.28
CA GLU A 203 -32.24 -52.88 -56.28
C GLU A 203 -32.70 -54.31 -56.03
N MET A 204 -32.69 -54.76 -54.76
CA MET A 204 -33.17 -56.09 -54.37
C MET A 204 -34.64 -56.29 -54.69
N MET A 205 -35.50 -55.32 -54.36
CA MET A 205 -36.92 -55.37 -54.72
C MET A 205 -37.13 -55.44 -56.24
N ASN A 206 -36.35 -54.70 -57.03
CA ASN A 206 -36.43 -54.75 -58.48
C ASN A 206 -36.00 -56.12 -59.04
N LEU A 207 -34.89 -56.66 -58.55
CA LEU A 207 -34.39 -57.99 -58.91
C LEU A 207 -35.38 -59.09 -58.53
N GLU A 208 -35.99 -59.01 -57.35
CA GLU A 208 -37.00 -59.94 -56.88
C GLU A 208 -38.28 -59.88 -57.74
N GLN A 209 -38.76 -58.68 -58.07
CA GLN A 209 -39.87 -58.50 -59.00
C GLN A 209 -39.56 -59.09 -60.38
N ARG A 210 -38.34 -58.90 -60.87
CA ARG A 210 -37.89 -59.46 -62.16
C ARG A 210 -37.81 -60.98 -62.10
N LEU A 211 -37.28 -61.56 -61.02
CA LEU A 211 -37.26 -63.02 -60.80
C LEU A 211 -38.67 -63.60 -60.74
N ASN A 212 -39.59 -62.95 -60.02
CA ASN A 212 -41.00 -63.36 -59.99
C ASN A 212 -41.64 -63.25 -61.37
N SER A 213 -41.38 -62.18 -62.14
CA SER A 213 -41.88 -62.06 -63.50
C SER A 213 -41.36 -63.18 -64.43
N MET A 214 -40.09 -63.59 -64.26
CA MET A 214 -39.53 -64.72 -65.00
C MET A 214 -40.13 -66.04 -64.54
N ARG A 215 -40.36 -66.22 -63.23
CA ARG A 215 -41.01 -67.41 -62.67
C ARG A 215 -42.45 -67.54 -63.16
N GLU A 216 -43.23 -66.47 -63.16
CA GLU A 216 -44.59 -66.43 -63.72
C GLU A 216 -44.58 -66.77 -65.21
N ARG A 217 -43.61 -66.24 -65.96
CA ARG A 217 -43.43 -66.56 -67.38
C ARG A 217 -43.03 -68.02 -67.58
N LEU A 218 -42.15 -68.58 -66.76
CA LEU A 218 -41.81 -70.00 -66.79
C LEU A 218 -43.04 -70.85 -66.42
N GLN A 219 -43.77 -70.48 -65.37
CA GLN A 219 -44.99 -71.17 -64.96
C GLN A 219 -46.04 -71.14 -66.05
N SER A 220 -46.22 -70.06 -66.81
CA SER A 220 -47.15 -70.05 -67.93
C SER A 220 -46.73 -70.99 -69.07
N PHE A 221 -45.42 -71.14 -69.32
CA PHE A 221 -44.92 -72.18 -70.23
C PHE A 221 -45.19 -73.60 -69.71
N PHE A 222 -45.07 -73.84 -68.39
CA PHE A 222 -45.39 -75.13 -67.78
C PHE A 222 -46.90 -75.36 -67.58
N ARG A 223 -47.73 -74.30 -67.56
CA ARG A 223 -49.20 -74.38 -67.42
C ARG A 223 -49.90 -74.75 -68.73
N CYS A 224 -49.18 -74.74 -69.84
CA CYS A 224 -49.58 -75.38 -71.11
C CYS A 224 -49.17 -76.87 -71.16
N SER A 225 -49.51 -77.63 -70.12
CA SER A 225 -49.65 -79.09 -70.20
C SER A 225 -50.77 -79.53 -69.27
N SER A 226 -52.01 -79.34 -69.75
CA SER A 226 -53.14 -80.22 -69.44
C SER A 226 -54.32 -79.85 -70.34
N PRO A 227 -54.47 -80.46 -71.52
CA PRO A 227 -55.76 -80.56 -72.15
C PRO A 227 -56.53 -81.76 -71.56
N GLY A 228 -57.65 -81.45 -70.91
CA GLY A 228 -58.84 -82.30 -70.94
C GLY A 228 -58.97 -83.36 -69.85
N THR A 229 -59.90 -83.12 -68.92
CA THR A 229 -60.97 -84.10 -68.71
C THR A 229 -62.26 -83.34 -68.44
N GLN A 230 -63.23 -83.50 -69.33
CA GLN A 230 -64.62 -83.16 -69.07
C GLN A 230 -65.12 -83.99 -67.88
N GLN A 231 -65.92 -83.42 -66.99
CA GLN A 231 -67.01 -84.16 -66.35
C GLN A 231 -68.00 -83.18 -65.68
N GLN A 232 -69.13 -82.97 -66.37
CA GLN A 232 -70.49 -82.82 -65.83
C GLN A 232 -70.80 -81.79 -64.73
N ASP A 233 -71.67 -80.84 -65.10
CA ASP A 233 -72.73 -80.32 -64.23
C ASP A 233 -73.48 -81.48 -63.52
N PRO A 234 -73.94 -81.26 -62.28
CA PRO A 234 -75.39 -81.14 -62.17
C PRO A 234 -75.86 -80.01 -61.25
N VAL A 235 -76.82 -79.24 -61.79
CA VAL A 235 -78.13 -78.85 -61.23
C VAL A 235 -78.17 -78.09 -59.88
N PRO A 236 -78.96 -77.00 -59.79
CA PRO A 236 -78.96 -76.08 -58.65
C PRO A 236 -79.79 -76.61 -57.47
N PHE A 237 -79.32 -76.34 -56.26
CA PHE A 237 -80.13 -76.42 -55.05
C PHE A 237 -79.81 -75.23 -54.14
N SER A 238 -80.69 -74.24 -54.17
CA SER A 238 -81.06 -73.48 -52.97
C SER A 238 -82.29 -74.20 -52.36
N PRO A 239 -82.37 -74.34 -51.04
CA PRO A 239 -83.19 -73.36 -50.32
C PRO A 239 -82.66 -72.96 -48.94
N ASN A 240 -83.15 -71.80 -48.51
CA ASN A 240 -83.07 -71.25 -47.16
C ASN A 240 -83.57 -72.23 -46.08
N LEU A 241 -82.92 -72.16 -44.90
CA LEU A 241 -83.59 -71.79 -43.64
C LEU A 241 -82.60 -71.02 -42.76
#